data_AF-A0A0N0ABF9-F1
#
_entry.id   AF-A0A0N0ABF9-F1
#
_cell.length_a   1.000
_cell.length_b   1.000
_cell.length_c   1.000
_cell.angle_alpha   90.00
_cell.angle_beta   90.00
_cell.angle_gamma   90.00
#
_symmetry.space_group_name_H-M   'P 1'
#
loop_
_entity.id
_entity.type
_entity.pdbx_description
1 polymer ?
#
loop_
_entity_poly.entity_id
_entity_poly.type
_entity_poly.pdbx_seq_one_letter_code
_entity_poly.pdbx_strand_id
1 'polypeptide(L)' 'AYLRAVVVPTGVYAASEDWGAEGLAERIERAAEELVALMTGPPVVARPAQPAFEFRPPAPAAPATRVR' A
#
# COMPACT_ATOMS: atom_id res chain seq x y z
N ALA A 1 10.72 12.00 -7.85
CA ALA A 1 11.99 11.80 -7.11
C ALA A 1 13.01 11.14 -8.02
N TYR A 2 14.25 11.64 -8.07
CA TYR A 2 15.33 11.08 -8.89
C TYR A 2 15.64 9.62 -8.52
N LEU A 3 15.73 9.32 -7.22
CA LEU A 3 15.95 7.97 -6.69
C LEU A 3 14.66 7.15 -6.53
N ARG A 4 13.49 7.68 -6.92
CA ARG A 4 12.16 7.08 -6.67
C ARG A 4 11.87 6.75 -5.21
N ALA A 5 12.51 7.45 -4.27
CA ALA A 5 12.19 7.33 -2.85
C ALA A 5 10.75 7.79 -2.56
N VAL A 6 10.09 7.10 -1.63
CA VAL A 6 8.84 7.55 -1.02
C VAL A 6 9.21 8.50 0.11
N VAL A 7 8.66 9.72 0.08
CA VAL A 7 8.89 10.75 1.09
C VAL A 7 7.62 10.98 1.90
N VAL A 8 7.77 11.29 3.18
CA VAL A 8 6.66 11.76 4.01
C VAL A 8 6.24 13.17 3.59
N PRO A 9 4.98 13.57 3.82
CA PRO A 9 4.51 14.95 3.57
C PRO A 9 5.29 16.03 4.32
N THR A 10 5.71 15.74 5.56
CA THR A 10 6.40 16.72 6.42
C THR A 10 7.92 16.65 6.23
N GLY A 11 8.49 17.66 5.58
CA GLY A 11 9.93 17.91 5.55
C GLY A 11 10.38 18.78 6.73
N VAL A 12 11.50 18.42 7.37
CA VAL A 12 12.08 19.20 8.47
C VAL A 12 13.41 19.81 8.02
N TYR A 13 13.52 21.11 8.16
CA TYR A 13 14.78 21.85 8.06
C TYR A 13 15.11 22.43 9.44
N ALA A 14 16.36 22.25 9.88
CA ALA A 14 16.87 22.75 11.15
C ALA A 14 18.17 23.51 10.90
N ALA A 15 18.19 24.80 11.25
CA ALA A 15 19.39 25.60 11.27
C ALA A 15 20.23 25.27 12.53
N SER A 16 21.49 25.71 12.58
CA SER A 16 22.37 25.40 13.71
C SER A 16 21.93 26.08 15.02
N GLU A 17 21.23 27.20 14.93
CA GLU A 17 20.65 27.88 16.08
C GLU A 17 19.37 27.22 16.63
N ASP A 18 18.74 26.33 15.86
CA ASP A 18 17.52 25.63 16.29
C ASP A 18 17.81 24.50 17.30
N TRP A 19 19.09 24.10 17.46
CA TRP A 19 19.47 23.05 18.39
C TRP A 19 19.26 23.50 19.84
N GLY A 20 18.33 22.84 20.53
CA GLY A 20 17.93 23.20 21.90
C GLY A 20 16.88 24.33 21.96
N ALA A 21 16.44 24.85 20.81
CA ALA A 21 15.29 25.76 20.74
C ALA A 21 13.98 24.97 20.86
N GLU A 22 12.96 25.61 21.45
CA GLU A 22 11.59 25.06 21.49
C GLU A 22 11.02 24.93 20.08
N GLY A 23 10.18 23.91 19.83
CA GLY A 23 9.52 23.72 18.54
C GLY A 23 10.27 22.82 17.54
N LEU A 24 11.58 22.58 17.71
CA LEU A 24 12.31 21.65 16.83
C LEU A 24 11.90 20.20 17.11
N ALA A 25 11.77 19.82 18.38
CA ALA A 25 11.37 18.48 18.80
C ALA A 25 9.98 18.11 18.26
N GLU A 26 8.98 19.00 18.38
CA GLU A 26 7.62 18.72 17.91
C GLU A 26 7.54 18.56 16.39
N ARG A 27 8.37 19.32 15.63
CA ARG A 27 8.46 19.17 14.18
C ARG A 27 9.07 17.82 13.78
N ILE A 28 10.09 17.39 14.50
CA ILE A 28 10.73 16.07 14.31
C ILE A 28 9.75 14.95 14.64
N GLU A 29 9.02 15.05 15.76
CA GLU A 29 8.04 14.05 16.19
C GLU A 29 6.94 13.87 15.13
N ARG A 30 6.37 14.96 14.60
CA ARG A 30 5.38 14.87 13.53
C ARG A 30 5.91 14.15 12.28
N ALA A 31 7.11 14.51 11.83
CA ALA A 31 7.73 13.85 10.67
C ALA A 31 8.04 12.37 10.94
N ALA A 32 8.43 12.05 12.17
CA ALA A 32 8.71 10.67 12.60
C ALA A 32 7.42 9.83 12.65
N GLU A 33 6.31 10.36 13.15
CA GLU A 33 5.02 9.68 13.15
C GLU A 33 4.54 9.34 11.73
N GLU A 34 4.66 10.29 10.80
CA GLU A 34 4.35 10.06 9.39
C GLU A 34 5.25 8.98 8.77
N LEU A 35 6.55 8.98 9.11
CA LEU A 35 7.49 7.97 8.62
C LEU A 35 7.15 6.59 9.17
N VAL A 36 6.87 6.49 10.47
CA VAL A 36 6.47 5.24 11.11
C VAL A 36 5.21 4.68 10.45
N ALA A 37 4.21 5.53 10.15
CA ALA A 37 3.00 5.11 9.46
C ALA A 37 3.28 4.52 8.06
N LEU A 38 4.28 5.05 7.34
CA LEU A 38 4.72 4.47 6.06
C LEU A 38 5.46 3.14 6.24
N MET A 39 6.25 2.99 7.31
CA MET A 39 7.03 1.78 7.60
C MET A 39 6.15 0.61 8.06
N THR A 40 5.13 0.89 8.87
CA THR A 40 4.18 -0.15 9.34
C THR A 40 3.18 -0.55 8.26
N GLY A 41 2.95 0.33 7.28
CA GLY A 41 1.98 0.14 6.21
C GLY A 41 0.53 0.25 6.70
N PRO A 42 -0.44 0.28 5.77
CA PRO A 42 -1.84 0.23 6.16
C PRO A 42 -2.14 -1.07 6.91
N PRO A 43 -3.07 -1.05 7.90
CA PRO A 43 -3.49 -2.28 8.56
C PRO A 43 -3.94 -3.29 7.50
N VAL A 44 -3.50 -4.55 7.67
CA VAL A 44 -3.94 -5.64 6.79
C VAL A 44 -5.43 -5.84 7.02
N VAL A 45 -6.24 -5.20 6.18
CA VAL A 45 -7.67 -5.48 6.12
C VAL A 45 -7.79 -6.85 5.48
N ALA A 46 -8.28 -7.82 6.26
CA ALA A 46 -8.58 -9.15 5.73
C ALA A 46 -9.47 -8.97 4.50
N ARG A 47 -8.96 -9.44 3.35
CA ARG A 47 -9.74 -9.41 2.12
C ARG A 47 -11.00 -10.24 2.37
N PRO A 48 -12.21 -9.70 2.12
CA PRO A 48 -13.41 -10.52 2.22
C PRO A 48 -13.23 -11.77 1.36
N ALA A 49 -13.64 -12.92 1.88
CA ALA A 49 -13.56 -14.19 1.16
C ALA A 49 -14.24 -14.00 -0.20
N GLN A 50 -13.46 -14.08 -1.27
CA GLN A 50 -14.01 -14.06 -2.61
C GLN A 50 -14.90 -15.30 -2.73
N PRO A 51 -16.17 -15.17 -3.17
CA PRO A 51 -16.98 -16.34 -3.44
C PRO A 51 -16.22 -17.19 -4.45
N ALA A 52 -16.14 -18.50 -4.19
CA ALA A 52 -15.50 -19.42 -5.10
C ALA A 52 -16.19 -19.28 -6.47
N PHE A 53 -15.44 -18.88 -7.50
CA PHE A 53 -15.95 -18.93 -8.85
C PHE A 53 -16.17 -20.41 -9.19
N GLU A 54 -17.44 -20.79 -9.36
CA GLU A 54 -17.78 -22.14 -9.78
C GLU A 54 -17.31 -22.34 -11.23
N PHE A 55 -16.24 -23.10 -11.39
CA PHE A 55 -15.82 -23.55 -12.71
C PHE A 55 -16.89 -24.51 -13.25
N ARG A 56 -17.73 -24.03 -14.17
CA ARG A 56 -18.60 -24.89 -14.97
C ARG A 56 -17.80 -25.42 -16.17
N PRO A 57 -17.47 -26.73 -16.21
CA PRO A 57 -16.80 -27.29 -17.38
C PRO A 57 -17.68 -27.13 -18.64
N PRO A 58 -17.06 -26.99 -19.84
CA PRO A 58 -17.82 -26.95 -21.08
C PRO A 58 -18.65 -28.23 -21.23
N ALA A 59 -19.90 -28.09 -21.65
CA ALA A 59 -20.76 -29.24 -21.92
C ALA A 59 -20.11 -30.15 -22.98
N PRO A 60 -20.25 -31.48 -22.87
CA PRO A 60 -19.67 -32.39 -23.85
C PRO A 60 -20.20 -32.06 -25.25
N ALA A 61 -19.30 -32.04 -26.24
CA ALA A 61 -19.69 -31.84 -27.64
C ALA A 61 -20.67 -32.94 -28.05
N ALA A 62 -21.87 -32.55 -28.50
CA ALA A 62 -22.87 -33.47 -28.99
C ALA A 62 -22.29 -34.30 -30.16
N PRO A 63 -22.57 -35.61 -30.24
CA PRO A 63 -22.01 -36.45 -31.28
C PRO A 63 -22.53 -35.99 -32.65
N ALA A 64 -21.61 -35.61 -33.54
CA ALA A 64 -21.94 -35.28 -34.92
C ALA A 64 -22.45 -36.55 -35.63
N THR A 65 -23.76 -36.62 -35.84
CA THR A 65 -24.39 -37.66 -36.65
C THR A 65 -23.90 -37.53 -38.09
N ARG A 66 -22.97 -38.42 -38.49
CA ARG A 66 -22.56 -38.55 -39.88
C ARG A 66 -23.68 -39.27 -40.64
N VAL A 67 -24.43 -38.53 -41.44
CA VAL A 67 -25.36 -39.10 -42.42
C VAL A 67 -24.52 -39.75 -43.52
N ARG A 68 -24.80 -41.02 -43.80
CA ARG A 68 -24.16 -41.85 -44.84
C ARG A 68 -24.65 -41.47 -46.23
#